data_AF-A0A8J3URN7-F1
#
_entry.id   AF-A0A8J3URN7-F1
#
_cell.length_a   1.000
_cell.length_b   1.000
_cell.length_c   1.000
_cell.angle_alpha   90.00
_cell.angle_beta   90.00
_cell.angle_gamma   90.00
#
_symmetry.space_group_name_H-M   'P 1'
#
loop_
_entity.id
_entity.type
_entity.pdbx_description
1 polymer ?
#
loop_
_entity_poly.entity_id
_entity_poly.type
_entity_poly.pdbx_seq_one_letter_code
_entity_poly.pdbx_strand_id
1 'polypeptide(L)' 'MLQESGEQGSEVAAEGLALEVVAALQGGYLLAETRQDEQPFALALDMALGWVKAHARADR' A
#
# COMPACT_ATOMS: atom_id res chain seq x y z
N MET A 1 -2.48 33.29 -8.48
CA MET A 1 -1.48 32.20 -8.52
C MET A 1 -2.23 30.93 -8.84
N LEU A 2 -1.73 30.25 -9.87
CA LEU A 2 -2.36 29.22 -10.70
C LEU A 2 -2.39 27.86 -9.99
N GLN A 3 -3.29 26.99 -10.44
CA GLN A 3 -3.66 25.70 -9.87
C GLN A 3 -2.53 24.66 -9.91
N GLU A 4 -1.73 24.56 -8.85
CA GLU A 4 -0.71 23.50 -8.66
C GLU A 4 -1.21 22.37 -7.73
N SER A 5 -2.40 22.53 -7.15
CA SER A 5 -2.92 21.67 -6.10
C SER A 5 -3.33 20.26 -6.57
N GLY A 6 -3.50 20.06 -7.89
CA GLY A 6 -3.89 18.77 -8.45
C GLY A 6 -2.74 17.75 -8.50
N GLU A 7 -1.56 18.19 -8.93
CA GLU A 7 -0.36 17.32 -9.03
C GLU A 7 0.23 17.01 -7.65
N GLN A 8 0.25 17.99 -6.74
CA GLN A 8 0.69 17.82 -5.35
C GLN A 8 -0.20 16.84 -4.57
N GLY A 9 -1.51 16.86 -4.82
CA GLY A 9 -2.44 15.92 -4.20
C GLY A 9 -2.20 14.48 -4.65
N SER A 10 -1.85 14.27 -5.92
CA SER A 10 -1.53 12.95 -6.48
C SER A 10 -0.21 12.39 -5.96
N GLU A 11 0.81 13.23 -5.79
CA GLU A 11 2.11 12.82 -5.24
C GLU A 11 1.99 12.42 -3.76
N VAL A 12 1.30 13.23 -2.96
CA VAL A 12 1.02 12.92 -1.55
C VAL A 12 0.19 11.64 -1.40
N ALA A 13 -0.76 11.40 -2.30
CA ALA A 13 -1.54 10.16 -2.34
C ALA A 13 -0.67 8.92 -2.67
N ALA A 14 0.28 9.07 -3.60
CA ALA A 14 1.22 8.01 -3.97
C ALA A 14 2.19 7.66 -2.82
N GLU A 15 2.71 8.66 -2.10
CA GLU A 15 3.55 8.44 -0.92
C GLU A 15 2.79 7.72 0.20
N GLY A 16 1.55 8.13 0.46
CA GLY A 16 0.68 7.46 1.42
C GLY A 16 0.44 5.99 1.07
N LEU A 17 0.11 5.72 -0.21
CA LEU A 17 -0.09 4.36 -0.71
C LEU A 17 1.18 3.50 -0.57
N ALA A 18 2.35 4.07 -0.88
CA ALA A 18 3.62 3.36 -0.73
C ALA A 18 3.90 2.97 0.73
N LEU A 19 3.65 3.89 1.67
CA LEU A 19 3.80 3.63 3.10
C LEU A 19 2.86 2.52 3.57
N GLU A 20 1.59 2.55 3.16
CA GLU A 20 0.60 1.53 3.52
C GLU A 20 0.99 0.14 3.01
N VAL A 21 1.47 0.04 1.76
CA VAL A 21 1.96 -1.21 1.17
C VAL A 21 3.14 -1.77 1.96
N VAL A 22 4.13 -0.92 2.24
CA VAL A 22 5.33 -1.33 2.98
C VAL A 22 4.97 -1.77 4.40
N ALA A 23 4.08 -1.05 5.09
CA ALA A 23 3.62 -1.41 6.42
C ALA A 23 2.91 -2.76 6.45
N ALA A 24 2.03 -3.02 5.47
CA ALA A 24 1.36 -4.31 5.34
C ALA A 24 2.36 -5.46 5.16
N LEU A 25 3.30 -5.33 4.24
CA LEU A 25 4.31 -6.35 3.96
C LEU A 25 5.23 -6.62 5.16
N GLN A 26 5.69 -5.56 5.84
CA GLN A 26 6.53 -5.71 7.03
C GLN A 26 5.78 -6.40 8.18
N GLY A 27 4.51 -6.04 8.41
CA GLY A 27 3.68 -6.71 9.41
C GLY A 27 3.44 -8.18 9.08
N GLY A 28 3.14 -8.50 7.82
CA GLY A 28 2.98 -9.88 7.34
C GLY A 28 4.25 -10.70 7.50
N TYR A 29 5.42 -10.12 7.17
CA TYR A 29 6.71 -10.78 7.31
C TYR A 29 7.03 -11.10 8.77
N LEU A 30 6.86 -10.12 9.66
CA LEU A 30 7.07 -10.32 11.10
C LEU A 30 6.18 -11.43 11.66
N LEU A 31 4.90 -11.49 11.27
CA LEU A 31 4.00 -12.57 11.67
C LEU A 31 4.41 -13.92 11.11
N ALA A 32 4.87 -13.96 9.86
CA ALA A 32 5.31 -15.20 9.21
C ALA A 32 6.54 -15.78 9.92
N GLU A 33 7.55 -14.96 10.21
CA GLU A 33 8.73 -15.35 10.99
C GLU A 33 8.35 -15.83 12.40
N THR A 34 7.43 -15.11 13.06
CA THR A 34 6.97 -15.46 14.41
C THR A 34 6.25 -16.81 14.45
N ARG A 35 5.48 -17.13 13.41
CA ARG A 35 4.68 -18.35 13.33
C ARG A 35 5.37 -19.50 12.62
N GLN A 36 6.48 -19.24 11.93
CA GLN A 36 7.12 -20.20 11.01
C GLN A 36 6.11 -20.72 9.97
N ASP A 37 5.29 -19.81 9.44
CA ASP A 37 4.20 -20.06 8.49
C ASP A 37 4.18 -18.92 7.48
N GLU A 38 4.23 -19.20 6.18
CA GLU A 38 4.25 -18.19 5.12
C GLU A 38 2.89 -17.49 4.89
N GLN A 39 1.78 -18.07 5.36
CA GLN A 39 0.43 -17.55 5.13
C GLN A 39 0.24 -16.06 5.50
N PRO A 40 0.75 -15.53 6.63
CA PRO A 40 0.59 -14.13 7.00
C PRO A 40 1.22 -13.17 5.99
N PHE A 41 2.35 -13.55 5.38
CA PHE A 41 2.99 -12.73 4.36
C PHE A 41 2.21 -12.75 3.05
N ALA A 42 1.72 -13.93 2.62
CA ALA A 42 0.89 -14.07 1.43
C ALA A 42 -0.41 -13.25 1.55
N LEU A 43 -1.08 -13.30 2.71
CA LEU A 43 -2.27 -12.48 2.98
C LEU A 43 -1.95 -10.98 2.93
N ALA A 44 -0.83 -10.55 3.53
CA ALA A 44 -0.42 -9.15 3.49
C ALA A 44 -0.15 -8.64 2.07
N LEU A 45 0.48 -9.47 1.22
CA LEU A 45 0.70 -9.15 -0.18
C LEU A 45 -0.61 -9.00 -0.95
N ASP A 46 -1.56 -9.93 -0.76
CA ASP A 46 -2.87 -9.86 -1.40
C ASP A 46 -3.64 -8.60 -1.01
N MET A 47 -3.61 -8.22 0.28
CA MET A 47 -4.24 -6.98 0.77
C MET A 47 -3.58 -5.75 0.14
N ALA A 48 -2.24 -5.68 0.12
CA ALA A 48 -1.50 -4.56 -0.47
C ALA A 48 -1.81 -4.40 -1.97
N LEU A 49 -1.83 -5.50 -2.73
CA LEU A 49 -2.21 -5.49 -4.15
C LEU A 49 -3.67 -5.09 -4.36
N GLY A 50 -4.56 -5.52 -3.47
CA GLY A 50 -5.95 -5.07 -3.45
C GLY A 50 -6.05 -3.56 -3.28
N TRP A 51 -5.23 -2.99 -2.39
CA TRP A 51 -5.23 -1.56 -2.12
C TRP A 51 -4.75 -0.73 -3.31
N VAL A 52 -3.62 -1.12 -3.91
CA VAL A 52 -3.08 -0.47 -5.12
C VAL A 52 -4.11 -0.49 -6.26
N LYS A 53 -4.80 -1.63 -6.46
CA LYS A 53 -5.83 -1.76 -7.51
C LYS A 53 -7.04 -0.85 -7.25
N ALA A 54 -7.44 -0.66 -5.99
CA ALA A 54 -8.55 0.22 -5.67
C ALA A 54 -8.15 1.69 -5.86
N HIS A 55 -6.94 2.08 -5.48
CA HIS A 55 -6.41 3.44 -5.70
C HIS A 55 -6.30 3.77 -7.20
N ALA A 56 -5.72 2.86 -7.99
CA ALA A 56 -5.60 3.02 -9.45
C ALA A 56 -6.95 3.09 -10.19
N ARG A 57 -8.05 2.64 -9.56
CA ARG A 57 -9.42 2.80 -10.07
C ARG A 57 -10.06 4.13 -9.64
N ALA A 58 -9.64 4.68 -8.50
CA ALA A 58 -10.13 5.96 -7.99
C ALA A 58 -9.51 7.16 -8.73
N ASP A 59 -8.28 7.00 -9.26
CA ASP A 59 -7.57 8.02 -10.04
C ASP A 59 -8.00 8.11 -11.52
N ARG A 60 -8.96 7.30 -11.96
CA ARG A 60 -9.42 7.19 -13.36
C ARG A 60 -10.81 7.78 -13.55
#